data_AF-A0A440HKP6-F1
#
_entry.id   AF-A0A440HKP6-F1
#
_cell.length_a   1.000
_cell.length_b   1.000
_cell.length_c   1.000
_cell.angle_alpha   90.00
_cell.angle_beta   90.00
_cell.angle_gamma   90.00
#
_symmetry.space_group_name_H-M   'P 1'
#
loop_
_entity.id
_entity.type
_entity.pdbx_description
1 polymer ?
#
loop_
_entity_poly.entity_id
_entity_poly.type
_entity_poly.pdbx_seq_one_letter_code
_entity_poly.pdbx_strand_id
1 'polypeptide(L)'
;MFRVSSILILLCTVSALLGASSARAGLQFQAGETDGGLRYILVSGDFAYQDDLSVFEALARSSTAKAVTFRSPGGNIQKAMELGRLIRRLGLGTAQFRVSECASACSLAFLGGVIRFAEAGSIGVHKSSFQGDVPFSTQEAVSAVQQITADVITYMIEMGVDPALLQLSLQYDSNDIRYLSMSEMAKYKVVTVPPDSGQPTVASAAPSPMPPPPISAPTPPPSANPSLVIPEAHSGRVGHPRGSAPLKALPEGKSTNVAVLRNGSPVAVLGSSGRWYRVQAGNQIGYMHDTWVHVDQYDGGPFGRRHIQVKSFSNYAEAEAYVRTSSIPLSAYLATNGWYAITLANTFDEPMAKSLVSEMKARGAIPDDAYATFGNTYVRKVCCQ
;
A
#
# COMPACT_ATOMS: atom_id res chain seq x y z
N MET A 1 77.95 -8.81 -36.85
CA MET A 1 77.12 -9.47 -37.89
C MET A 1 75.98 -10.21 -37.20
N PHE A 2 74.76 -10.14 -37.76
CA PHE A 2 73.46 -10.65 -37.27
C PHE A 2 72.91 -9.88 -36.04
N ARG A 3 71.99 -8.90 -36.11
CA ARG A 3 70.64 -8.77 -36.73
C ARG A 3 69.69 -9.90 -36.37
N VAL A 4 68.75 -9.66 -35.43
CA VAL A 4 67.29 -9.83 -35.62
C VAL A 4 66.55 -8.86 -34.69
N SER A 5 65.86 -7.87 -35.27
CA SER A 5 64.85 -7.05 -34.60
C SER A 5 63.59 -7.88 -34.39
N SER A 6 63.10 -8.01 -33.16
CA SER A 6 61.77 -8.56 -32.91
C SER A 6 60.76 -7.41 -32.91
N ILE A 7 59.96 -7.37 -33.96
CA ILE A 7 58.83 -6.46 -34.14
C ILE A 7 57.72 -6.91 -33.19
N LEU A 8 57.35 -6.04 -32.25
CA LEU A 8 56.19 -6.22 -31.39
C LEU A 8 54.92 -5.95 -32.23
N ILE A 9 54.29 -7.01 -32.76
CA ILE A 9 53.00 -6.88 -33.45
C ILE A 9 51.91 -6.80 -32.38
N LEU A 10 51.38 -5.59 -32.21
CA LEU A 10 50.21 -5.26 -31.40
C LEU A 10 48.95 -5.89 -32.05
N LEU A 11 48.53 -7.07 -31.59
CA LEU A 11 47.21 -7.61 -31.93
C LEU A 11 46.16 -6.96 -31.00
N CYS A 12 45.62 -5.82 -31.43
CA CYS A 12 44.37 -5.29 -30.87
C CYS A 12 43.21 -6.18 -31.31
N THR A 13 42.85 -7.16 -30.48
CA THR A 13 41.59 -7.89 -30.59
C THR A 13 40.46 -6.96 -30.16
N VAL A 14 39.83 -6.30 -31.13
CA VAL A 14 38.55 -5.63 -30.91
C VAL A 14 37.50 -6.72 -30.72
N SER A 15 37.32 -7.16 -29.47
CA SER A 15 36.14 -7.93 -29.08
C SER A 15 34.94 -7.00 -29.18
N ALA A 16 34.20 -7.10 -30.28
CA ALA A 16 32.85 -6.57 -30.37
C ALA A 16 31.99 -7.32 -29.35
N LEU A 17 31.88 -6.76 -28.15
CA LEU A 17 30.81 -7.10 -27.22
C LEU A 17 29.50 -6.70 -27.90
N LEU A 18 28.90 -7.63 -28.65
CA LEU A 18 27.46 -7.62 -28.85
C LEU A 18 26.85 -7.72 -27.46
N GLY A 19 26.53 -6.57 -26.88
CA GLY A 19 25.67 -6.49 -25.73
C GLY A 19 24.32 -7.06 -26.15
N ALA A 20 24.13 -8.35 -25.94
CA ALA A 20 22.81 -8.92 -25.84
C ALA A 20 22.11 -8.12 -24.74
N SER A 21 21.19 -7.25 -25.13
CA SER A 21 20.19 -6.70 -24.23
C SER A 21 19.43 -7.90 -23.69
N SER A 22 19.92 -8.47 -22.59
CA SER A 22 19.18 -9.42 -21.79
C SER A 22 17.96 -8.63 -21.35
N ALA A 23 16.82 -8.93 -21.95
CA ALA A 23 15.53 -8.58 -21.39
C ALA A 23 15.59 -9.05 -19.93
N ARG A 24 15.77 -8.11 -19.00
CA ARG A 24 15.85 -8.45 -17.59
C ARG A 24 14.50 -9.05 -17.23
N ALA A 25 14.48 -10.33 -16.84
CA ALA A 25 13.36 -10.89 -16.12
C ALA A 25 13.07 -10.00 -14.90
N GLY A 26 11.79 -9.73 -14.65
CA GLY A 26 11.37 -8.91 -13.52
C GLY A 26 11.58 -9.67 -12.21
N LEU A 27 11.22 -10.95 -12.22
CA LEU A 27 11.38 -11.83 -11.06
C LEU A 27 12.73 -12.55 -11.03
N GLN A 28 13.25 -12.67 -9.81
CA GLN A 28 14.43 -13.44 -9.45
C GLN A 28 14.09 -14.40 -8.31
N PHE A 29 14.70 -15.59 -8.34
CA PHE A 29 14.44 -16.65 -7.38
C PHE A 29 15.75 -17.11 -6.74
N GLN A 30 15.81 -17.12 -5.41
CA GLN A 30 16.97 -17.56 -4.66
C GLN A 30 16.57 -18.55 -3.58
N ALA A 31 17.20 -19.73 -3.54
CA ALA A 31 17.03 -20.66 -2.44
C ALA A 31 17.85 -20.21 -1.23
N GLY A 32 17.29 -20.41 -0.04
CA GLY A 32 17.95 -20.16 1.24
C GLY A 32 17.55 -21.19 2.28
N GLU A 33 18.24 -21.16 3.42
CA GLU A 33 17.96 -22.00 4.57
C GLU A 33 18.04 -21.12 5.82
N THR A 34 17.11 -21.29 6.78
CA THR A 34 17.20 -20.61 8.07
C THR A 34 18.14 -21.35 9.01
N ASP A 35 18.56 -20.72 10.11
CA ASP A 35 19.37 -21.37 11.15
C ASP A 35 18.71 -22.62 11.74
N GLY A 36 17.37 -22.70 11.67
CA GLY A 36 16.57 -23.85 12.08
C GLY A 36 16.39 -24.93 11.00
N GLY A 37 17.10 -24.84 9.86
CA GLY A 37 17.06 -25.81 8.76
C GLY A 37 15.84 -25.69 7.83
N LEU A 38 15.02 -24.64 7.96
CA LEU A 38 13.87 -24.44 7.07
C LEU A 38 14.37 -23.91 5.72
N ARG A 39 14.22 -24.72 4.67
CA ARG A 39 14.53 -24.31 3.29
C ARG A 39 13.40 -23.48 2.70
N TYR A 40 13.77 -22.35 2.10
CA TYR A 40 12.83 -21.42 1.50
C TYR A 40 13.33 -20.90 0.15
N ILE A 41 12.41 -20.31 -0.62
CA ILE A 41 12.74 -19.51 -1.81
C ILE A 41 12.40 -18.05 -1.53
N LEU A 42 13.35 -17.16 -1.72
CA LEU A 42 13.13 -15.72 -1.83
C LEU A 42 12.75 -15.39 -3.28
N VAL A 43 11.57 -14.81 -3.45
CA VAL A 43 11.11 -14.21 -4.71
C VAL A 43 11.33 -12.70 -4.63
N SER A 44 12.08 -12.13 -5.57
CA SER A 44 12.40 -10.70 -5.57
C SER A 44 12.27 -10.06 -6.94
N GLY A 45 12.01 -8.74 -6.96
CA GLY A 45 11.80 -7.96 -8.17
C GLY A 45 10.32 -7.76 -8.52
N ASP A 46 10.04 -7.13 -9.64
CA ASP A 46 8.67 -6.87 -10.11
C ASP A 46 8.11 -8.02 -10.95
N PHE A 47 6.79 -8.17 -10.95
CA PHE A 47 6.11 -9.18 -11.78
C PHE A 47 5.97 -8.67 -13.21
N ALA A 48 6.78 -9.18 -14.14
CA ALA A 48 6.74 -8.85 -15.56
C ALA A 48 5.92 -9.87 -16.36
N TYR A 49 5.32 -9.43 -17.47
CA TYR A 49 4.51 -10.30 -18.35
C TYR A 49 5.29 -11.53 -18.85
N GLN A 50 6.55 -11.31 -19.21
CA GLN A 50 7.44 -12.30 -19.79
C GLN A 50 8.17 -13.19 -18.77
N ASP A 51 7.90 -13.07 -17.47
CA ASP A 51 8.58 -13.88 -16.47
C ASP A 51 8.30 -15.38 -16.69
N ASP A 52 9.39 -16.15 -16.72
CA ASP A 52 9.40 -17.60 -16.83
C ASP A 52 9.37 -18.24 -15.44
N LEU A 53 8.21 -18.78 -15.07
CA LEU A 53 8.00 -19.44 -13.78
C LEU A 53 8.51 -20.88 -13.74
N SER A 54 8.96 -21.46 -14.87
CA SER A 54 9.56 -22.79 -14.88
C SER A 54 10.87 -22.83 -14.07
N VAL A 55 11.58 -21.70 -14.03
CA VAL A 55 12.79 -21.52 -13.20
C VAL A 55 12.46 -21.64 -11.71
N PHE A 56 11.35 -21.04 -11.26
CA PHE A 56 10.88 -21.18 -9.89
C PHE A 56 10.49 -22.63 -9.58
N GLU A 57 9.76 -23.29 -10.48
CA GLU A 57 9.35 -24.68 -10.27
C GLU A 57 10.55 -25.64 -10.17
N ALA A 58 11.54 -25.49 -11.05
CA ALA A 58 12.76 -26.27 -11.02
C ALA A 58 13.55 -26.04 -9.72
N LEU A 59 13.64 -24.79 -9.26
CA LEU A 59 14.30 -24.44 -8.01
C LEU A 59 13.57 -25.01 -6.79
N ALA A 60 12.24 -24.94 -6.76
CA ALA A 60 11.43 -25.51 -5.67
C ALA A 60 11.61 -27.02 -5.54
N ARG A 61 11.68 -27.73 -6.68
CA ARG A 61 11.88 -29.18 -6.71
C ARG A 61 13.31 -29.57 -6.31
N SER A 62 14.32 -28.85 -6.78
CA SER A 62 15.74 -29.18 -6.50
C SER A 62 16.20 -28.79 -5.09
N SER A 63 15.70 -27.67 -4.55
CA SER A 63 16.06 -27.20 -3.20
C SER A 63 15.23 -27.84 -2.09
N THR A 64 14.19 -28.61 -2.44
CA THR A 64 13.20 -29.15 -1.50
C THR A 64 12.63 -28.10 -0.54
N ALA A 65 12.48 -26.85 -1.03
CA ALA A 65 11.96 -25.75 -0.23
C ALA A 65 10.57 -26.07 0.32
N LYS A 66 10.28 -25.54 1.50
CA LYS A 66 8.98 -25.67 2.18
C LYS A 66 8.22 -24.36 2.26
N ALA A 67 8.92 -23.24 2.09
CA ALA A 67 8.33 -21.91 2.19
C ALA A 67 8.81 -21.00 1.05
N VAL A 68 8.02 -19.97 0.79
CA VAL A 68 8.37 -18.85 -0.10
C VAL A 68 8.25 -17.56 0.67
N THR A 69 9.20 -16.65 0.48
CA THR A 69 9.14 -15.29 1.01
C THR A 69 9.39 -14.29 -0.11
N PHE A 70 8.94 -13.04 0.08
CA PHE A 70 8.92 -12.07 -0.98
C PHE A 70 9.66 -10.77 -0.62
N ARG A 71 10.31 -10.21 -1.64
CA ARG A 71 10.84 -8.85 -1.68
C ARG A 71 10.45 -8.21 -3.01
N SER A 72 9.18 -7.83 -3.13
CA SER A 72 8.59 -7.36 -4.37
C SER A 72 7.61 -6.20 -4.16
N PRO A 73 7.73 -5.12 -4.97
CA PRO A 73 6.75 -4.04 -5.00
C PRO A 73 5.45 -4.42 -5.74
N GLY A 74 5.40 -5.63 -6.34
CA GLY A 74 4.30 -6.09 -7.19
C GLY A 74 4.60 -5.94 -8.68
N GLY A 75 3.57 -5.68 -9.49
CA GLY A 75 3.67 -5.67 -10.96
C GLY A 75 2.41 -6.25 -11.62
N ASN A 76 2.59 -7.14 -12.59
CA ASN A 76 1.51 -7.80 -13.31
C ASN A 76 0.70 -8.77 -12.43
N ILE A 77 -0.61 -8.55 -12.38
CA ILE A 77 -1.57 -9.31 -11.56
C ILE A 77 -1.64 -10.77 -12.01
N GLN A 78 -1.75 -11.01 -13.32
CA GLN A 78 -1.89 -12.36 -13.88
C GLN A 78 -0.68 -13.22 -13.56
N LYS A 79 0.54 -12.69 -13.76
CA LYS A 79 1.79 -13.37 -13.44
C LYS A 79 1.91 -13.68 -11.95
N ALA A 80 1.46 -12.77 -11.08
CA ALA A 80 1.43 -13.03 -9.65
C ALA A 80 0.43 -14.13 -9.26
N MET A 81 -0.75 -14.16 -9.87
CA MET A 81 -1.71 -15.25 -9.67
C MET A 81 -1.20 -16.58 -10.25
N GLU A 82 -0.49 -16.57 -11.39
CA GLU A 82 0.17 -17.76 -11.95
C GLU A 82 1.21 -18.32 -10.97
N LEU A 83 2.08 -17.45 -10.42
CA LEU A 83 3.06 -17.85 -9.41
C LEU A 83 2.36 -18.36 -8.15
N GLY A 84 1.33 -17.68 -7.66
CA GLY A 84 0.59 -18.12 -6.48
C GLY A 84 -0.10 -19.48 -6.67
N ARG A 85 -0.71 -19.75 -7.84
CA ARG A 85 -1.22 -21.08 -8.17
C ARG A 85 -0.11 -22.13 -8.22
N LEU A 86 1.08 -21.78 -8.73
CA LEU A 86 2.23 -22.68 -8.76
C LEU A 86 2.75 -22.99 -7.34
N ILE A 87 2.87 -21.98 -6.46
CA ILE A 87 3.19 -22.13 -5.05
C ILE A 87 2.23 -23.12 -4.38
N ARG A 88 0.92 -22.95 -4.61
CA ARG A 88 -0.11 -23.83 -4.06
C ARG A 88 0.00 -25.27 -4.57
N ARG A 89 0.17 -25.45 -5.88
CA ARG A 89 0.33 -26.78 -6.51
C ARG A 89 1.54 -27.54 -5.99
N LEU A 90 2.62 -26.82 -5.68
CA LEU A 90 3.85 -27.40 -5.11
C LEU A 90 3.76 -27.63 -3.60
N GLY A 91 2.65 -27.26 -2.94
CA GLY A 91 2.44 -27.46 -1.51
C GLY A 91 3.33 -26.57 -0.63
N LEU A 92 3.78 -25.43 -1.14
CA LEU A 92 4.67 -24.53 -0.43
C LEU A 92 3.89 -23.59 0.51
N GLY A 93 4.43 -23.34 1.70
CA GLY A 93 3.96 -22.26 2.55
C GLY A 93 4.46 -20.90 2.05
N THR A 94 3.81 -19.82 2.47
CA THR A 94 4.31 -18.46 2.27
C THR A 94 4.53 -17.78 3.61
N ALA A 95 5.63 -17.04 3.71
CA ALA A 95 6.04 -16.33 4.90
C ALA A 95 6.44 -14.90 4.53
N GLN A 96 5.79 -13.90 5.12
CA GLN A 96 6.15 -12.51 4.90
C GLN A 96 6.52 -11.81 6.21
N PHE A 97 7.62 -11.07 6.18
CA PHE A 97 8.16 -10.34 7.33
C PHE A 97 8.15 -8.84 7.01
N ARG A 98 7.92 -7.98 8.01
CA ARG A 98 7.86 -6.51 7.83
C ARG A 98 9.14 -5.92 7.23
N VAL A 99 10.28 -6.58 7.43
CA VAL A 99 11.58 -6.13 6.93
C VAL A 99 11.74 -6.30 5.41
N SER A 100 10.82 -7.01 4.76
CA SER A 100 10.81 -7.19 3.30
C SER A 100 9.48 -6.74 2.71
N GLU A 101 9.54 -6.03 1.59
CA GLU A 101 8.35 -5.52 0.91
C GLU A 101 7.59 -6.63 0.19
N CYS A 102 6.27 -6.68 0.38
CA CYS A 102 5.36 -7.41 -0.50
C CYS A 102 4.08 -6.60 -0.67
N ALA A 103 4.00 -5.87 -1.78
CA ALA A 103 2.88 -4.98 -2.07
C ALA A 103 2.20 -5.31 -3.41
N SER A 104 0.97 -4.83 -3.57
CA SER A 104 0.23 -4.91 -4.84
C SER A 104 0.06 -6.36 -5.32
N ALA A 105 0.42 -6.66 -6.57
CA ALA A 105 0.39 -8.02 -7.13
C ALA A 105 1.20 -9.04 -6.31
N CYS A 106 2.26 -8.64 -5.59
CA CYS A 106 2.99 -9.55 -4.71
C CYS A 106 2.06 -10.19 -3.67
N SER A 107 1.11 -9.42 -3.12
CA SER A 107 0.14 -9.93 -2.16
C SER A 107 -0.65 -11.10 -2.73
N LEU A 108 -1.02 -11.06 -4.03
CA LEU A 108 -1.73 -12.16 -4.70
C LEU A 108 -0.86 -13.41 -4.78
N ALA A 109 0.42 -13.30 -5.14
CA ALA A 109 1.33 -14.45 -5.14
C ALA A 109 1.49 -15.06 -3.73
N PHE A 110 1.57 -14.21 -2.70
CA PHE A 110 1.61 -14.64 -1.30
C PHE A 110 0.37 -15.46 -0.88
N LEU A 111 -0.83 -15.14 -1.40
CA LEU A 111 -2.06 -15.91 -1.12
C LEU A 111 -1.98 -17.36 -1.63
N GLY A 112 -1.03 -17.67 -2.51
CA GLY A 112 -0.76 -19.02 -3.02
C GLY A 112 -0.34 -20.04 -1.96
N GLY A 113 0.15 -19.60 -0.80
CA GLY A 113 0.65 -20.50 0.23
C GLY A 113 -0.43 -21.47 0.76
N VAL A 114 -0.07 -22.74 0.93
CA VAL A 114 -0.94 -23.72 1.61
C VAL A 114 -1.03 -23.44 3.11
N ILE A 115 0.05 -22.89 3.67
CA ILE A 115 0.14 -22.28 5.00
C ILE A 115 0.70 -20.88 4.80
N ARG A 116 0.05 -19.87 5.38
CA ARG A 116 0.38 -18.45 5.17
C ARG A 116 0.66 -17.80 6.51
N PHE A 117 1.92 -17.42 6.71
CA PHE A 117 2.38 -16.62 7.83
C PHE A 117 2.74 -15.22 7.32
N ALA A 118 2.27 -14.19 8.01
CA ALA A 118 2.68 -12.83 7.72
C ALA A 118 2.71 -12.04 9.01
N GLU A 119 3.78 -11.27 9.23
CA GLU A 119 3.79 -10.28 10.29
C GLU A 119 2.75 -9.19 9.99
N ALA A 120 2.15 -8.60 11.02
CA ALA A 120 1.30 -7.43 10.86
C ALA A 120 1.97 -6.38 9.97
N GLY A 121 1.25 -5.70 9.08
CA GLY A 121 1.81 -4.64 8.23
C GLY A 121 2.81 -5.11 7.16
N SER A 122 3.00 -6.41 6.95
CA SER A 122 3.97 -6.92 5.95
C SER A 122 3.37 -7.16 4.56
N ILE A 123 2.05 -7.12 4.44
CA ILE A 123 1.30 -7.30 3.18
C ILE A 123 0.63 -5.98 2.79
N GLY A 124 1.03 -5.42 1.66
CA GLY A 124 0.47 -4.19 1.09
C GLY A 124 -0.56 -4.47 0.00
N VAL A 125 -1.74 -3.85 0.11
CA VAL A 125 -2.80 -3.88 -0.91
C VAL A 125 -3.15 -2.46 -1.37
N HIS A 126 -3.58 -2.32 -2.61
CA HIS A 126 -4.11 -1.09 -3.19
C HIS A 126 -4.78 -1.42 -4.52
N LYS A 127 -5.55 -0.49 -5.10
CA LYS A 127 -6.17 -0.69 -6.41
C LYS A 127 -5.07 -0.98 -7.42
N SER A 128 -5.04 -2.20 -7.93
CA SER A 128 -4.02 -2.57 -8.90
C SER A 128 -4.28 -1.80 -10.18
N SER A 129 -3.21 -1.26 -10.74
CA SER A 129 -3.21 -0.66 -12.04
C SER A 129 -3.53 -1.75 -13.09
N PHE A 130 -4.79 -1.88 -13.51
CA PHE A 130 -5.13 -2.66 -14.71
C PHE A 130 -4.43 -1.99 -15.90
N GLN A 131 -3.28 -2.51 -16.32
CA GLN A 131 -2.45 -1.90 -17.36
C GLN A 131 -2.13 -2.99 -18.39
N GLY A 132 -2.73 -2.88 -19.57
CA GLY A 132 -2.14 -3.39 -20.79
C GLY A 132 -1.98 -2.20 -21.73
N ASP A 133 -0.80 -2.01 -22.31
CA ASP A 133 -0.49 -0.95 -23.28
C ASP A 133 -1.16 -1.21 -24.65
N VAL A 134 -2.45 -1.53 -24.63
CA VAL A 134 -3.25 -1.73 -25.83
C VAL A 134 -4.23 -0.57 -25.91
N PRO A 135 -4.35 0.12 -27.06
CA PRO A 135 -5.38 1.13 -27.26
C PRO A 135 -6.75 0.44 -27.27
N PHE A 136 -7.30 0.25 -26.08
CA PHE A 136 -8.66 -0.22 -25.91
C PHE A 136 -9.63 0.92 -26.22
N SER A 137 -10.73 0.61 -26.92
CA SER A 137 -11.93 1.43 -26.80
C SER A 137 -12.39 1.45 -25.33
N THR A 138 -13.17 2.47 -24.93
CA THR A 138 -13.70 2.57 -23.57
C THR A 138 -14.49 1.32 -23.15
N GLN A 139 -15.18 0.69 -24.10
CA GLN A 139 -15.94 -0.54 -23.88
C GLN A 139 -15.02 -1.76 -23.62
N GLU A 140 -13.93 -1.88 -24.36
CA GLU A 140 -12.94 -2.95 -24.18
C GLU A 140 -12.16 -2.78 -22.87
N ALA A 141 -11.86 -1.54 -22.49
CA ALA A 141 -11.21 -1.23 -21.21
C ALA A 141 -12.11 -1.58 -20.02
N VAL A 142 -13.40 -1.24 -20.07
CA VAL A 142 -14.38 -1.61 -19.03
C VAL A 142 -14.51 -3.14 -18.95
N SER A 143 -14.63 -3.81 -20.09
CA SER A 143 -14.74 -5.28 -20.16
C SER A 143 -13.49 -5.95 -19.57
N ALA A 144 -12.29 -5.45 -19.88
CA ALA A 144 -11.04 -5.97 -19.34
C ALA A 144 -10.93 -5.76 -17.82
N VAL A 145 -11.35 -4.61 -17.29
CA VAL A 145 -11.38 -4.35 -15.85
C VAL A 145 -12.36 -5.28 -15.14
N GLN A 146 -13.55 -5.48 -15.70
CA GLN A 146 -14.55 -6.41 -15.16
C GLN A 146 -14.01 -7.85 -15.14
N GLN A 147 -13.36 -8.28 -16.22
CA GLN A 147 -12.78 -9.61 -16.32
C GLN A 147 -11.65 -9.81 -15.31
N ILE A 148 -10.70 -8.88 -15.20
CA ILE A 148 -9.60 -9.01 -14.24
C ILE A 148 -10.12 -8.95 -12.80
N THR A 149 -11.13 -8.13 -12.53
CA THR A 149 -11.78 -8.10 -11.20
C THR A 149 -12.39 -9.46 -10.87
N ALA A 150 -13.09 -10.09 -11.83
CA ALA A 150 -13.63 -11.42 -11.67
C ALA A 150 -12.53 -12.49 -11.49
N ASP A 151 -11.43 -12.39 -12.22
CA ASP A 151 -10.28 -13.30 -12.09
C ASP A 151 -9.64 -13.20 -10.70
N VAL A 152 -9.49 -11.98 -10.17
CA VAL A 152 -8.93 -11.76 -8.82
C VAL A 152 -9.87 -12.28 -7.74
N ILE A 153 -11.19 -12.05 -7.87
CA ILE A 153 -12.18 -12.63 -6.95
C ILE A 153 -12.11 -14.14 -6.98
N THR A 154 -12.10 -14.74 -8.18
CA THR A 154 -12.00 -16.19 -8.38
C THR A 154 -10.73 -16.72 -7.74
N TYR A 155 -9.59 -16.08 -7.99
CA TYR A 155 -8.31 -16.44 -7.40
C TYR A 155 -8.31 -16.34 -5.87
N MET A 156 -8.88 -15.27 -5.28
CA MET A 156 -9.00 -15.16 -3.83
C MET A 156 -9.81 -16.32 -3.25
N ILE A 157 -10.92 -16.69 -3.89
CA ILE A 157 -11.73 -17.85 -3.49
C ILE A 157 -10.91 -19.15 -3.61
N GLU A 158 -10.21 -19.36 -4.73
CA GLU A 158 -9.33 -20.53 -4.94
C GLU A 158 -8.26 -20.66 -3.85
N MET A 159 -7.74 -19.53 -3.35
CA MET A 159 -6.72 -19.47 -2.30
C MET A 159 -7.31 -19.52 -0.87
N GLY A 160 -8.63 -19.51 -0.71
CA GLY A 160 -9.31 -19.51 0.60
C GLY A 160 -9.29 -18.15 1.31
N VAL A 161 -9.22 -17.07 0.54
CA VAL A 161 -9.22 -15.66 1.00
C VAL A 161 -10.62 -15.09 0.84
N ASP A 162 -11.02 -14.22 1.77
CA ASP A 162 -12.29 -13.49 1.65
C ASP A 162 -12.19 -12.43 0.53
N PRO A 163 -13.03 -12.49 -0.53
CA PRO A 163 -13.03 -11.50 -1.61
C PRO A 163 -13.31 -10.06 -1.16
N ALA A 164 -13.83 -9.83 0.06
CA ALA A 164 -13.94 -8.50 0.64
C ALA A 164 -12.57 -7.81 0.78
N LEU A 165 -11.46 -8.56 0.77
CA LEU A 165 -10.11 -7.99 0.66
C LEU A 165 -9.93 -7.15 -0.61
N LEU A 166 -10.52 -7.58 -1.73
CA LEU A 166 -10.46 -6.82 -2.97
C LEU A 166 -11.20 -5.50 -2.82
N GLN A 167 -12.35 -5.48 -2.14
CA GLN A 167 -13.08 -4.25 -1.86
C GLN A 167 -12.23 -3.28 -1.03
N LEU A 168 -11.52 -3.77 0.00
CA LEU A 168 -10.58 -2.96 0.76
C LEU A 168 -9.47 -2.41 -0.15
N SER A 169 -8.86 -3.27 -0.97
CA SER A 169 -7.79 -2.90 -1.88
C SER A 169 -8.22 -1.77 -2.84
N LEU A 170 -9.42 -1.88 -3.42
CA LEU A 170 -9.97 -0.91 -4.37
C LEU A 170 -10.26 0.48 -3.78
N GLN A 171 -10.30 0.62 -2.45
CA GLN A 171 -10.48 1.92 -1.77
C GLN A 171 -9.21 2.79 -1.79
N TYR A 172 -8.05 2.19 -2.08
CA TYR A 172 -6.76 2.89 -2.05
C TYR A 172 -6.20 3.04 -3.47
N ASP A 173 -5.71 4.23 -3.82
CA ASP A 173 -5.18 4.53 -5.15
C ASP A 173 -3.88 3.78 -5.47
N SER A 174 -3.47 3.72 -6.74
CA SER A 174 -2.29 2.93 -7.17
C SER A 174 -0.97 3.36 -6.53
N ASN A 175 -0.94 4.57 -5.97
CA ASN A 175 0.23 5.16 -5.31
C ASN A 175 0.05 5.22 -3.77
N ASP A 176 -1.03 4.65 -3.24
CA ASP A 176 -1.42 4.68 -1.83
C ASP A 176 -1.52 3.23 -1.32
N ILE A 177 -0.41 2.69 -0.80
CA ILE A 177 -0.34 1.29 -0.37
C ILE A 177 -0.88 1.16 1.04
N ARG A 178 -1.96 0.39 1.21
CA ARG A 178 -2.51 0.02 2.51
C ARG A 178 -1.89 -1.29 2.99
N TYR A 179 -1.09 -1.23 4.04
CA TYR A 179 -0.50 -2.42 4.67
C TYR A 179 -1.42 -3.01 5.74
N LEU A 180 -1.82 -4.27 5.60
CA LEU A 180 -2.86 -4.91 6.42
C LEU A 180 -2.42 -5.13 7.88
N SER A 181 -3.31 -4.88 8.84
CA SER A 181 -3.11 -5.30 10.23
C SER A 181 -3.26 -6.83 10.38
N MET A 182 -2.83 -7.40 11.51
CA MET A 182 -3.08 -8.82 11.78
C MET A 182 -4.57 -9.14 11.86
N SER A 183 -5.38 -8.25 12.44
CA SER A 183 -6.84 -8.44 12.52
C SER A 183 -7.50 -8.39 11.15
N GLU A 184 -7.03 -7.53 10.23
CA GLU A 184 -7.47 -7.53 8.85
C GLU A 184 -7.01 -8.78 8.11
N MET A 185 -5.76 -9.20 8.30
CA MET A 185 -5.25 -10.43 7.70
C MET A 185 -6.00 -11.67 8.19
N ALA A 186 -6.39 -11.74 9.46
CA ALA A 186 -7.23 -12.80 9.99
C ALA A 186 -8.67 -12.70 9.44
N LYS A 187 -9.27 -11.50 9.49
CA LYS A 187 -10.63 -11.21 9.00
C LYS A 187 -10.79 -11.64 7.54
N TYR A 188 -9.85 -11.24 6.69
CA TYR A 188 -9.89 -11.54 5.26
C TYR A 188 -9.20 -12.87 4.91
N LYS A 189 -8.76 -13.64 5.91
CA LYS A 189 -8.10 -14.95 5.72
C LYS A 189 -6.87 -14.87 4.81
N VAL A 190 -6.08 -13.81 4.96
CA VAL A 190 -4.77 -13.61 4.32
C VAL A 190 -3.71 -14.50 4.97
N VAL A 191 -3.79 -14.67 6.30
CA VAL A 191 -2.97 -15.63 7.05
C VAL A 191 -3.79 -16.86 7.44
N THR A 192 -3.13 -18.01 7.55
CA THR A 192 -3.76 -19.25 8.04
C THR A 192 -3.31 -19.62 9.45
N VAL A 193 -2.24 -18.99 9.95
CA VAL A 193 -1.74 -19.17 11.32
C VAL A 193 -1.74 -17.80 12.00
N PRO A 194 -2.75 -17.47 12.81
CA PRO A 194 -2.70 -16.29 13.66
C PRO A 194 -1.60 -16.46 14.72
N PRO A 195 -0.91 -15.39 15.16
CA PRO A 195 0.14 -15.49 16.18
C PRO A 195 -0.33 -16.03 17.55
N ASP A 196 -1.64 -16.05 17.82
CA ASP A 196 -2.22 -16.35 19.14
C ASP A 196 -2.96 -17.69 19.22
N SER A 197 -2.40 -18.80 18.72
CA SER A 197 -2.94 -20.14 19.03
C SER A 197 -2.55 -20.65 20.44
N GLY A 198 -2.34 -19.75 21.41
CA GLY A 198 -1.71 -20.05 22.69
C GLY A 198 -2.23 -19.32 23.94
N GLN A 199 -3.39 -18.67 23.93
CA GLN A 199 -4.02 -18.14 25.16
C GLN A 199 -5.53 -18.41 25.25
N PRO A 200 -6.08 -18.72 26.44
CA PRO A 200 -7.46 -19.15 26.60
C PRO A 200 -8.44 -18.01 26.32
N THR A 201 -9.47 -18.32 25.54
CA THR A 201 -10.62 -17.46 25.25
C THR A 201 -11.37 -17.09 26.52
N VAL A 202 -11.41 -15.80 26.85
CA VAL A 202 -12.47 -15.27 27.71
C VAL A 202 -13.71 -15.13 26.83
N ALA A 203 -14.69 -16.01 27.06
CA ALA A 203 -15.97 -15.97 26.38
C ALA A 203 -16.66 -14.63 26.64
N SER A 204 -16.89 -13.87 25.57
CA SER A 204 -17.90 -12.80 25.57
C SER A 204 -19.08 -13.28 24.74
N ALA A 205 -20.23 -13.37 25.39
CA ALA A 205 -21.46 -13.90 24.84
C ALA A 205 -21.94 -13.11 23.62
N ALA A 206 -22.38 -13.83 22.58
CA ALA A 206 -23.08 -13.27 21.44
C ALA A 206 -24.52 -12.88 21.83
N PRO A 207 -25.08 -11.75 21.35
CA PRO A 207 -26.52 -11.60 21.22
C PRO A 207 -26.99 -12.22 19.89
N SER A 208 -28.18 -12.86 19.94
CA SER A 208 -28.86 -13.52 18.83
C SER A 208 -29.29 -12.55 17.69
N PRO A 209 -29.60 -13.05 16.48
CA PRO A 209 -29.85 -12.22 15.31
C PRO A 209 -31.29 -11.68 15.26
N MET A 210 -31.44 -10.37 15.03
CA MET A 210 -32.72 -9.76 14.63
C MET A 210 -32.86 -9.76 13.09
N PRO A 211 -34.09 -9.82 12.54
CA PRO A 211 -34.34 -9.90 11.11
C PRO A 211 -34.12 -8.53 10.43
N PRO A 212 -33.83 -8.50 9.11
CA PRO A 212 -33.55 -7.25 8.42
C PRO A 212 -34.84 -6.44 8.18
N PRO A 213 -34.83 -5.10 8.33
CA PRO A 213 -35.89 -4.25 7.82
C PRO A 213 -35.71 -4.01 6.30
N PRO A 214 -36.78 -3.65 5.58
CA PRO A 214 -36.74 -3.51 4.13
C PRO A 214 -35.87 -2.32 3.70
N ILE A 215 -35.13 -2.52 2.61
CA ILE A 215 -34.31 -1.50 1.97
C ILE A 215 -35.22 -0.43 1.37
N SER A 216 -35.19 0.75 1.94
CA SER A 216 -35.56 2.01 1.27
C SER A 216 -34.43 2.98 1.57
N ALA A 217 -33.70 3.40 0.54
CA ALA A 217 -32.58 4.32 0.67
C ALA A 217 -33.06 5.68 1.20
N PRO A 218 -32.51 6.21 2.30
CA PRO A 218 -32.60 7.62 2.61
C PRO A 218 -31.35 8.32 2.11
N THR A 219 -31.57 9.37 1.34
CA THR A 219 -30.65 10.49 1.14
C THR A 219 -30.02 10.88 2.49
N PRO A 220 -28.69 11.14 2.57
CA PRO A 220 -28.07 11.48 3.85
C PRO A 220 -28.71 12.76 4.41
N PRO A 221 -29.10 12.80 5.69
CA PRO A 221 -29.58 14.02 6.32
C PRO A 221 -28.43 15.05 6.39
N PRO A 222 -28.72 16.35 6.23
CA PRO A 222 -27.71 17.39 6.43
C PRO A 222 -27.24 17.36 7.89
N SER A 223 -25.94 17.18 8.10
CA SER A 223 -25.32 17.14 9.42
C SER A 223 -25.60 18.43 10.19
N ALA A 224 -26.36 18.34 11.29
CA ALA A 224 -26.77 19.46 12.14
C ALA A 224 -25.67 20.03 13.06
N ASN A 225 -24.39 19.72 12.81
CA ASN A 225 -23.27 20.26 13.58
C ASN A 225 -22.34 21.09 12.67
N PRO A 226 -22.32 22.44 12.80
CA PRO A 226 -21.47 23.32 11.98
C PRO A 226 -19.97 22.97 12.04
N SER A 227 -19.55 22.33 13.14
CA SER A 227 -18.17 21.90 13.32
C SER A 227 -17.77 20.71 12.43
N LEU A 228 -18.72 19.99 11.83
CA LEU A 228 -18.46 18.84 10.95
C LEU A 228 -18.53 19.16 9.45
N VAL A 229 -18.77 20.43 9.09
CA VAL A 229 -18.76 20.87 7.68
C VAL A 229 -17.33 21.03 7.20
N ILE A 230 -16.97 20.39 6.08
CA ILE A 230 -15.65 20.51 5.46
C ILE A 230 -15.63 21.77 4.59
N PRO A 231 -14.74 22.76 4.86
CA PRO A 231 -14.62 23.95 4.02
C PRO A 231 -14.15 23.59 2.61
N GLU A 232 -14.51 24.41 1.62
CA GLU A 232 -13.94 24.28 0.29
C GLU A 232 -12.45 24.67 0.28
N ALA A 233 -11.64 23.87 -0.42
CA ALA A 233 -10.24 24.15 -0.63
C ALA A 233 -10.08 25.14 -1.79
N HIS A 234 -9.42 26.28 -1.54
CA HIS A 234 -9.12 27.29 -2.56
C HIS A 234 -7.63 27.54 -2.74
N SER A 235 -6.82 27.21 -1.74
CA SER A 235 -5.37 27.35 -1.81
C SER A 235 -4.67 26.33 -0.94
N GLY A 236 -3.39 26.11 -1.23
CA GLY A 236 -2.55 25.29 -0.37
C GLY A 236 -1.09 25.32 -0.77
N ARG A 237 -0.33 24.43 -0.15
CA ARG A 237 1.07 24.19 -0.48
C ARG A 237 1.32 22.70 -0.63
N VAL A 238 2.26 22.35 -1.50
CA VAL A 238 2.67 20.95 -1.67
C VAL A 238 3.32 20.44 -0.39
N GLY A 239 2.89 19.27 0.07
CA GLY A 239 3.44 18.60 1.25
C GLY A 239 3.47 17.09 1.04
N HIS A 240 4.64 16.52 0.79
CA HIS A 240 4.78 15.10 0.53
C HIS A 240 6.02 14.51 1.23
N PRO A 241 6.01 13.25 1.72
CA PRO A 241 7.15 12.64 2.41
C PRO A 241 8.44 12.59 1.61
N ARG A 242 8.36 12.49 0.28
CA ARG A 242 9.55 12.50 -0.59
C ARG A 242 10.09 13.90 -0.92
N GLY A 243 9.60 14.94 -0.23
CA GLY A 243 10.03 16.33 -0.46
C GLY A 243 9.49 16.96 -1.75
N SER A 244 8.79 16.20 -2.59
CA SER A 244 8.16 16.66 -3.82
C SER A 244 6.99 15.75 -4.20
N ALA A 245 6.05 16.28 -5.00
CA ALA A 245 4.90 15.55 -5.53
C ALA A 245 4.65 15.91 -7.00
N PRO A 246 4.18 14.95 -7.82
CA PRO A 246 3.87 15.21 -9.22
C PRO A 246 2.56 16.00 -9.37
N LEU A 247 2.57 16.95 -10.30
CA LEU A 247 1.37 17.54 -10.89
C LEU A 247 0.97 16.68 -12.10
N LYS A 248 -0.22 16.07 -12.06
CA LYS A 248 -0.70 15.11 -13.07
C LYS A 248 -1.56 15.79 -14.12
N ALA A 249 -1.56 15.29 -15.35
CA ALA A 249 -2.42 15.81 -16.42
C ALA A 249 -3.91 15.49 -16.19
N LEU A 250 -4.19 14.32 -15.60
CA LEU A 250 -5.53 13.83 -15.26
C LEU A 250 -5.61 13.44 -13.77
N PRO A 251 -6.82 13.40 -13.15
CA PRO A 251 -7.03 13.04 -11.75
C PRO A 251 -6.87 11.52 -11.49
N GLU A 252 -5.71 10.97 -11.85
CA GLU A 252 -5.39 9.56 -11.68
C GLU A 252 -3.89 9.30 -11.51
N GLY A 253 -3.56 8.25 -10.75
CA GLY A 253 -2.16 7.96 -10.37
C GLY A 253 -1.23 7.67 -11.55
N LYS A 254 -1.76 7.09 -12.64
CA LYS A 254 -1.01 6.69 -13.84
C LYS A 254 -0.78 7.81 -14.85
N SER A 255 -1.50 8.93 -14.72
CA SER A 255 -1.40 10.03 -15.66
C SER A 255 0.04 10.53 -15.77
N THR A 256 0.39 11.00 -16.97
CA THR A 256 1.63 11.72 -17.23
C THR A 256 1.77 12.89 -16.26
N ASN A 257 3.01 13.12 -15.80
CA ASN A 257 3.33 14.25 -14.95
C ASN A 257 3.47 15.49 -15.84
N VAL A 258 2.66 16.50 -15.60
CA VAL A 258 2.81 17.86 -16.16
C VAL A 258 4.06 18.52 -15.56
N ALA A 259 4.31 18.28 -14.27
CA ALA A 259 5.51 18.71 -13.57
C ALA A 259 5.73 17.94 -12.27
N VAL A 260 6.84 18.23 -11.59
CA VAL A 260 7.13 17.78 -10.23
C VAL A 260 7.38 19.01 -9.36
N LEU A 261 6.56 19.19 -8.34
CA LEU A 261 6.57 20.36 -7.46
C LEU A 261 7.23 19.99 -6.12
N ARG A 262 8.08 20.87 -5.59
CA ARG A 262 8.75 20.65 -4.30
C ARG A 262 7.81 20.99 -3.15
N ASN A 263 8.06 20.43 -1.97
CA ASN A 263 7.31 20.81 -0.77
C ASN A 263 7.42 22.32 -0.52
N GLY A 264 6.31 22.92 -0.12
CA GLY A 264 6.18 24.36 0.08
C GLY A 264 5.81 25.14 -1.19
N SER A 265 5.87 24.53 -2.38
CA SER A 265 5.37 25.18 -3.60
C SER A 265 3.89 25.55 -3.43
N PRO A 266 3.51 26.82 -3.67
CA PRO A 266 2.13 27.26 -3.54
C PRO A 266 1.28 26.73 -4.70
N VAL A 267 0.03 26.40 -4.40
CA VAL A 267 -0.96 25.95 -5.38
C VAL A 267 -2.30 26.65 -5.13
N ALA A 268 -2.94 27.11 -6.20
CA ALA A 268 -4.35 27.52 -6.16
C ALA A 268 -5.21 26.31 -6.47
N VAL A 269 -6.20 26.01 -5.62
CA VAL A 269 -7.14 24.90 -5.82
C VAL A 269 -8.33 25.43 -6.60
N LEU A 270 -8.50 24.92 -7.82
CA LEU A 270 -9.54 25.35 -8.77
C LEU A 270 -10.79 24.47 -8.70
N GLY A 271 -10.71 23.33 -8.03
CA GLY A 271 -11.81 22.39 -7.87
C GLY A 271 -11.31 21.03 -7.39
N SER A 272 -12.25 20.13 -7.12
CA SER A 272 -11.98 18.75 -6.72
C SER A 272 -12.69 17.76 -7.63
N SER A 273 -12.10 16.58 -7.79
CA SER A 273 -12.65 15.44 -8.51
C SER A 273 -12.28 14.17 -7.75
N GLY A 274 -13.19 13.70 -6.89
CA GLY A 274 -12.89 12.63 -5.93
C GLY A 274 -11.75 13.04 -4.99
N ARG A 275 -10.70 12.23 -4.91
CA ARG A 275 -9.50 12.48 -4.09
C ARG A 275 -8.45 13.37 -4.76
N TRP A 276 -8.81 14.06 -5.84
CA TRP A 276 -7.88 14.87 -6.62
C TRP A 276 -8.30 16.33 -6.61
N TYR A 277 -7.37 17.21 -6.28
CA TYR A 277 -7.52 18.64 -6.48
C TYR A 277 -7.05 19.00 -7.88
N ARG A 278 -7.88 19.70 -8.65
CA ARG A 278 -7.43 20.43 -9.82
C ARG A 278 -6.74 21.68 -9.32
N VAL A 279 -5.45 21.79 -9.57
CA VAL A 279 -4.62 22.89 -9.04
C VAL A 279 -3.90 23.64 -10.14
N GLN A 280 -3.63 24.92 -9.86
CA GLN A 280 -2.74 25.76 -10.63
C GLN A 280 -1.48 26.06 -9.80
N ALA A 281 -0.32 25.73 -10.36
CA ALA A 281 0.99 26.00 -9.80
C ALA A 281 1.78 26.86 -10.79
N GLY A 282 1.85 28.18 -10.53
CA GLY A 282 2.36 29.14 -11.51
C GLY A 282 1.55 29.11 -12.81
N ASN A 283 2.21 28.82 -13.93
CA ASN A 283 1.59 28.75 -15.25
C ASN A 283 1.07 27.35 -15.62
N GLN A 284 1.24 26.36 -14.74
CA GLN A 284 0.84 24.99 -15.00
C GLN A 284 -0.46 24.67 -14.28
N ILE A 285 -1.36 23.98 -14.98
CA ILE A 285 -2.60 23.45 -14.42
C ILE A 285 -2.57 21.93 -14.54
N GLY A 286 -2.96 21.25 -13.48
CA GLY A 286 -3.08 19.80 -13.46
C GLY A 286 -3.82 19.33 -12.22
N TYR A 287 -3.58 18.09 -11.85
CA TYR A 287 -4.22 17.43 -10.72
C TYR A 287 -3.18 16.97 -9.71
N MET A 288 -3.45 17.20 -8.44
CA MET A 288 -2.68 16.66 -7.33
C MET A 288 -3.61 15.89 -6.42
N HIS A 289 -3.15 14.75 -5.93
CA HIS A 289 -3.91 13.97 -4.99
C HIS A 289 -4.03 14.71 -3.65
N ASP A 290 -5.14 14.53 -2.95
CA ASP A 290 -5.49 15.26 -1.72
C ASP A 290 -4.44 15.13 -0.62
N THR A 291 -3.80 13.97 -0.51
CA THR A 291 -2.72 13.74 0.46
C THR A 291 -1.42 14.47 0.13
N TRP A 292 -1.31 15.15 -1.02
CA TRP A 292 -0.10 15.88 -1.43
C TRP A 292 -0.23 17.40 -1.25
N VAL A 293 -1.42 17.88 -0.92
CA VAL A 293 -1.71 19.30 -0.79
C VAL A 293 -2.12 19.61 0.64
N HIS A 294 -1.32 20.39 1.33
CA HIS A 294 -1.71 21.01 2.59
C HIS A 294 -2.59 22.22 2.28
N VAL A 295 -3.87 22.11 2.58
CA VAL A 295 -4.88 23.14 2.27
C VAL A 295 -4.87 24.22 3.34
N ASP A 296 -4.78 25.50 2.95
CA ASP A 296 -4.67 26.61 3.89
C ASP A 296 -5.97 26.89 4.67
N GLN A 297 -7.11 26.49 4.11
CA GLN A 297 -8.43 26.61 4.74
C GLN A 297 -8.66 25.56 5.84
N TYR A 298 -7.77 24.57 5.98
CA TYR A 298 -7.88 23.52 6.98
C TYR A 298 -7.00 23.84 8.19
N ASP A 299 -7.54 23.62 9.39
CA ASP A 299 -6.81 23.69 10.66
C ASP A 299 -6.35 22.29 11.09
N GLY A 300 -5.73 21.57 10.15
CA GLY A 300 -5.26 20.19 10.33
C GLY A 300 -4.01 20.08 11.20
N GLY A 301 -3.29 21.18 11.41
CA GLY A 301 -2.00 21.23 12.09
C GLY A 301 -0.97 22.04 11.28
N PRO A 302 0.20 22.38 11.87
CA PRO A 302 1.17 23.22 11.18
C PRO A 302 1.83 22.53 9.99
N PHE A 303 2.00 23.25 8.88
CA PHE A 303 2.68 22.74 7.69
C PHE A 303 4.06 22.17 8.01
N GLY A 304 4.38 21.01 7.42
CA GLY A 304 5.67 20.35 7.55
C GLY A 304 5.87 19.58 8.86
N ARG A 305 5.00 19.76 9.86
CA ARG A 305 4.99 18.93 11.07
C ARG A 305 4.34 17.57 10.78
N ARG A 306 4.57 16.63 11.68
CA ARG A 306 4.04 15.27 11.65
C ARG A 306 3.04 15.09 12.76
N HIS A 307 1.87 14.61 12.42
CA HIS A 307 0.97 13.96 13.35
C HIS A 307 1.41 12.53 13.55
N ILE A 308 1.26 12.00 14.76
CA ILE A 308 1.35 10.57 15.01
C ILE A 308 -0.09 10.07 15.12
N GLN A 309 -0.61 9.49 14.04
CA GLN A 309 -1.95 8.93 14.01
C GLN A 309 -1.93 7.55 14.65
N VAL A 310 -2.80 7.31 15.61
CA VAL A 310 -2.87 6.08 16.40
C VAL A 310 -4.11 5.25 16.10
N LYS A 311 -5.16 5.88 15.55
CA LYS A 311 -6.41 5.21 15.20
C LYS A 311 -7.25 6.05 14.24
N SER A 312 -8.29 5.44 13.66
CA SER A 312 -9.32 6.14 12.89
C SER A 312 -10.70 5.58 13.20
N PHE A 313 -11.73 6.42 13.13
CA PHE A 313 -13.12 6.03 13.29
C PHE A 313 -13.99 6.68 12.22
N SER A 314 -15.04 6.00 11.77
CA SER A 314 -16.08 6.60 10.90
C SER A 314 -17.17 7.31 11.70
N ASN A 315 -17.22 7.10 13.02
CA ASN A 315 -18.21 7.64 13.94
C ASN A 315 -17.56 8.63 14.93
N TYR A 316 -18.17 9.81 15.10
CA TYR A 316 -17.65 10.84 16.00
C TYR A 316 -17.73 10.43 17.48
N ALA A 317 -18.82 9.82 17.92
CA ALA A 317 -19.01 9.45 19.32
C ALA A 317 -17.98 8.41 19.76
N GLU A 318 -17.65 7.45 18.90
CA GLU A 318 -16.57 6.48 19.16
C GLU A 318 -15.19 7.15 19.19
N ALA A 319 -14.93 8.07 18.25
CA ALA A 319 -13.70 8.85 18.22
C ALA A 319 -13.50 9.67 19.50
N GLU A 320 -14.56 10.36 19.93
CA GLU A 320 -14.58 11.16 21.16
C GLU A 320 -14.37 10.28 22.39
N ALA A 321 -15.12 9.17 22.51
CA ALA A 321 -14.98 8.25 23.62
C ALA A 321 -13.53 7.73 23.72
N TYR A 322 -12.95 7.32 22.60
CA TYR A 322 -11.57 6.82 22.55
C TYR A 322 -10.55 7.86 23.03
N VAL A 323 -10.69 9.12 22.62
CA VAL A 323 -9.82 10.21 23.08
C VAL A 323 -9.99 10.46 24.58
N ARG A 324 -11.23 10.52 25.08
CA ARG A 324 -11.53 10.81 26.49
C ARG A 324 -11.09 9.71 27.45
N THR A 325 -11.08 8.45 27.02
CA THR A 325 -10.65 7.32 27.86
C THR A 325 -9.15 7.03 27.75
N SER A 326 -8.43 7.74 26.88
CA SER A 326 -7.00 7.52 26.68
C SER A 326 -6.16 7.98 27.87
N SER A 327 -5.19 7.16 28.26
CA SER A 327 -4.19 7.51 29.29
C SER A 327 -3.09 8.44 28.78
N ILE A 328 -2.99 8.63 27.46
CA ILE A 328 -2.08 9.58 26.81
C ILE A 328 -2.88 10.72 26.15
N PRO A 329 -2.33 11.94 26.08
CA PRO A 329 -3.00 13.05 25.42
C PRO A 329 -3.22 12.79 23.92
N LEU A 330 -4.47 12.70 23.50
CA LEU A 330 -4.88 12.50 22.11
C LEU A 330 -5.75 13.66 21.60
N SER A 331 -5.75 13.84 20.28
CA SER A 331 -6.63 14.76 19.55
C SER A 331 -7.41 13.97 18.51
N ALA A 332 -8.68 14.32 18.27
CA ALA A 332 -9.42 13.84 17.10
C ALA A 332 -9.50 14.92 16.02
N TYR A 333 -9.21 14.57 14.78
CA TYR A 333 -9.30 15.43 13.61
C TYR A 333 -10.34 14.90 12.63
N LEU A 334 -11.23 15.76 12.13
CA LEU A 334 -12.07 15.45 10.98
C LEU A 334 -11.19 15.42 9.73
N ALA A 335 -11.31 14.38 8.90
CA ALA A 335 -10.61 14.25 7.64
C ALA A 335 -11.51 14.54 6.42
N THR A 336 -10.91 14.82 5.27
CA THR A 336 -11.62 15.14 4.01
C THR A 336 -12.58 14.05 3.51
N ASN A 337 -12.37 12.80 3.94
CA ASN A 337 -13.24 11.67 3.63
C ASN A 337 -14.38 11.45 4.65
N GLY A 338 -14.54 12.36 5.61
CA GLY A 338 -15.56 12.29 6.66
C GLY A 338 -15.21 11.41 7.86
N TRP A 339 -14.02 10.80 7.90
CA TRP A 339 -13.55 10.03 9.05
C TRP A 339 -12.88 10.90 10.10
N TYR A 340 -12.68 10.33 11.29
CA TYR A 340 -12.01 10.94 12.42
C TYR A 340 -10.65 10.27 12.65
N ALA A 341 -9.57 11.00 12.37
CA ALA A 341 -8.21 10.57 12.66
C ALA A 341 -7.85 10.90 14.10
N ILE A 342 -7.45 9.90 14.89
CA ILE A 342 -6.97 10.11 16.25
C ILE A 342 -5.45 10.20 16.22
N THR A 343 -4.92 11.29 16.77
CA THR A 343 -3.48 11.54 16.82
C THR A 343 -3.03 11.80 18.24
N LEU A 344 -1.72 11.72 18.50
CA LEU A 344 -1.15 12.38 19.67
C LEU A 344 -1.53 13.87 19.68
N ALA A 345 -1.64 14.45 20.87
CA ALA A 345 -2.08 15.83 21.02
C ALA A 345 -1.16 16.84 20.31
N ASN A 346 0.15 16.56 20.31
CA ASN A 346 1.17 17.40 19.71
C ASN A 346 1.57 16.92 18.32
N THR A 347 2.11 17.83 17.52
CA THR A 347 2.81 17.52 16.27
C THR A 347 4.31 17.61 16.46
N PHE A 348 5.07 16.91 15.61
CA PHE A 348 6.53 16.72 15.76
C PHE A 348 7.27 17.02 14.46
N ASP A 349 8.57 17.31 14.51
CA ASP A 349 9.40 17.24 13.30
C ASP A 349 9.61 15.77 12.91
N GLU A 350 10.12 15.54 11.71
CA GLU A 350 10.24 14.17 11.17
C GLU A 350 11.17 13.25 12.00
N PRO A 351 12.38 13.68 12.40
CA PRO A 351 13.23 12.85 13.26
C PRO A 351 12.57 12.49 14.59
N MET A 352 11.96 13.48 15.26
CA MET A 352 11.28 13.27 16.53
C MET A 352 10.06 12.36 16.37
N ALA A 353 9.24 12.58 15.34
CA ALA A 353 8.07 11.76 15.06
C ALA A 353 8.45 10.29 14.87
N LYS A 354 9.51 10.04 14.09
CA LYS A 354 10.02 8.69 13.83
C LYS A 354 10.50 8.01 15.12
N SER A 355 11.27 8.74 15.93
CA SER A 355 11.77 8.23 17.22
C SER A 355 10.63 7.92 18.18
N LEU A 356 9.69 8.87 18.34
CA LEU A 356 8.58 8.76 19.28
C LEU A 356 7.61 7.64 18.92
N VAL A 357 7.29 7.48 17.62
CA VAL A 357 6.48 6.33 17.14
C VAL A 357 7.15 5.02 17.55
N SER A 358 8.46 4.89 17.33
CA SER A 358 9.19 3.66 17.67
C SER A 358 9.20 3.39 19.19
N GLU A 359 9.48 4.42 19.99
CA GLU A 359 9.57 4.29 21.46
C GLU A 359 8.21 3.99 22.10
N MET A 360 7.15 4.70 21.69
CA MET A 360 5.82 4.51 22.25
C MET A 360 5.25 3.14 21.88
N LYS A 361 5.53 2.62 20.68
CA LYS A 361 5.18 1.25 20.29
C LYS A 361 5.91 0.22 21.13
N ALA A 362 7.22 0.37 21.30
CA ALA A 362 8.03 -0.54 22.12
C ALA A 362 7.55 -0.64 23.58
N ARG A 363 6.93 0.42 24.10
CA ARG A 363 6.32 0.47 25.45
C ARG A 363 4.84 0.09 25.48
N GLY A 364 4.22 -0.22 24.34
CA GLY A 364 2.78 -0.48 24.23
C GLY A 364 1.89 0.74 24.53
N ALA A 365 2.44 1.95 24.50
CA ALA A 365 1.72 3.19 24.80
C ALA A 365 0.83 3.65 23.63
N ILE A 366 1.18 3.26 22.39
CA ILE A 366 0.35 3.44 21.20
C ILE A 366 0.26 2.12 20.42
N PRO A 367 -0.79 1.91 19.61
CA PRO A 367 -0.91 0.75 18.74
C PRO A 367 0.26 0.56 17.77
N ASP A 368 0.59 -0.69 17.45
CA ASP A 368 1.68 -1.04 16.52
C ASP A 368 1.45 -0.56 15.08
N ASP A 369 0.21 -0.25 14.72
CA ASP A 369 -0.18 0.33 13.43
C ASP A 369 -0.15 1.86 13.42
N ALA A 370 0.19 2.53 14.53
CA ALA A 370 0.34 3.98 14.57
C ALA A 370 1.45 4.49 13.63
N TYR A 371 1.27 5.63 12.98
CA TYR A 371 2.24 6.15 12.01
C TYR A 371 2.34 7.67 12.00
N ALA A 372 3.50 8.17 11.56
CA ALA A 372 3.73 9.58 11.34
C ALA A 372 3.17 10.01 9.96
N THR A 373 2.39 11.09 9.92
CA THR A 373 1.79 11.62 8.68
C THR A 373 1.82 13.14 8.68
N PHE A 374 1.81 13.77 7.49
CA PHE A 374 1.63 15.23 7.38
C PHE A 374 0.23 15.68 7.81
N GLY A 375 -0.76 14.79 7.81
CA GLY A 375 -2.14 15.18 8.11
C GLY A 375 -2.74 16.13 7.07
N ASN A 376 -2.29 16.09 5.81
CA ASN A 376 -2.77 17.02 4.76
C ASN A 376 -4.29 16.92 4.51
N THR A 377 -4.88 15.77 4.82
CA THR A 377 -6.32 15.54 4.72
C THR A 377 -7.08 15.91 6.00
N TYR A 378 -6.40 16.38 7.05
CA TYR A 378 -7.05 16.78 8.30
C TYR A 378 -7.61 18.19 8.14
N VAL A 379 -8.91 18.30 8.34
CA VAL A 379 -9.69 19.52 8.11
C VAL A 379 -9.67 20.42 9.33
N ARG A 380 -9.88 19.86 10.53
CA ARG A 380 -9.84 20.57 11.82
C ARG A 380 -9.82 19.59 12.99
N LYS A 381 -9.32 20.05 14.13
CA LYS A 381 -9.48 19.36 15.40
C LYS A 381 -10.95 19.43 15.86
N VAL A 382 -11.56 18.29 16.19
CA VAL A 382 -12.98 18.17 16.57
C VAL A 382 -13.21 17.58 17.96
N CYS A 383 -12.20 16.98 18.58
CA CYS A 383 -12.32 16.63 20.00
C CYS A 383 -11.03 16.82 20.79
N CYS A 384 -11.38 17.36 21.97
CA CYS A 384 -10.83 17.31 23.31
C CYS A 384 -9.46 17.97 23.49
N GLN A 385 -9.46 19.03 24.31
CA GLN A 385 -8.26 19.65 24.87
C GLN A 385 -7.88 18.93 26.14
#